data_AF-A0A164AI94-F1
#
_entry.id   AF-A0A164AI94-F1
#
_cell.length_a   1.000
_cell.length_b   1.000
_cell.length_c   1.000
_cell.angle_alpha   90.00
_cell.angle_beta   90.00
_cell.angle_gamma   90.00
#
_symmetry.space_group_name_H-M   'P 1'
#
loop_
_entity.id
_entity.type
_entity.pdbx_description
1 polymer ?
#
loop_
_entity_poly.entity_id
_entity_poly.type
_entity_poly.pdbx_seq_one_letter_code
_entity_poly.pdbx_strand_id
1 'polypeptide(L)'
;MSKIKADPTAEDINTWLDTIEPDPADARDATHFRRIRAARKALDDAHDELCAAVKAARDAGDTWAMIGLALGTTRQAAFQRFGQED
;
A
#
# COMPACT_ATOMS: atom_id res chain seq x y z
N MET A 1 5.24 40.72 -7.79
CA MET A 1 4.54 39.77 -6.90
C MET A 1 3.82 38.76 -7.78
N SER A 2 4.42 37.59 -8.03
CA SER A 2 3.78 36.52 -8.78
C SER A 2 2.68 35.91 -7.90
N LYS A 3 1.44 35.94 -8.35
CA LYS A 3 0.33 35.35 -7.62
C LYS A 3 0.52 33.83 -7.62
N ILE A 4 0.76 33.25 -6.45
CA ILE A 4 0.68 31.80 -6.26
C ILE A 4 -0.77 31.43 -6.56
N LYS A 5 -1.00 30.70 -7.66
CA LYS A 5 -2.31 30.15 -7.97
C LYS A 5 -2.58 29.09 -6.91
N ALA A 6 -3.68 29.22 -6.17
CA ALA A 6 -4.07 28.24 -5.17
C ALA A 6 -4.17 26.85 -5.83
N ASP A 7 -3.84 25.81 -5.07
CA ASP A 7 -4.04 24.43 -5.54
C ASP A 7 -5.53 24.21 -5.86
N PRO A 8 -5.84 23.57 -6.99
CA PRO A 8 -7.23 23.31 -7.37
C PRO A 8 -7.88 22.38 -6.34
N THR A 9 -9.15 22.66 -6.03
CA THR A 9 -9.94 21.79 -5.16
C THR A 9 -10.31 20.49 -5.88
N ALA A 10 -10.80 19.49 -5.14
CA ALA A 10 -11.30 18.25 -5.74
C ALA A 10 -12.47 18.52 -6.73
N GLU A 11 -13.30 19.52 -6.46
CA GLU A 11 -14.41 19.92 -7.34
C GLU A 11 -13.91 20.58 -8.63
N ASP A 12 -12.87 21.43 -8.53
CA ASP A 12 -12.22 22.02 -9.71
C ASP A 12 -11.57 20.96 -10.60
N ILE A 13 -10.95 19.94 -9.99
CA ILE A 13 -10.34 18.80 -10.71
C ILE A 13 -11.41 17.99 -11.43
N ASN A 14 -12.51 17.64 -10.76
CA ASN A 14 -13.60 16.87 -11.38
C ASN A 14 -14.23 17.64 -12.54
N THR A 15 -14.51 18.93 -12.35
CA THR A 15 -15.05 19.80 -13.41
C THR A 15 -14.12 19.84 -14.62
N TRP A 16 -12.80 19.89 -14.41
CA TRP A 16 -11.83 19.82 -15.50
C TRP A 16 -11.80 18.44 -16.17
N LEU A 17 -11.84 17.35 -15.40
CA LEU A 17 -11.87 15.98 -15.94
C LEU A 17 -13.10 15.76 -16.83
N ASP A 18 -14.25 16.31 -16.48
CA ASP A 18 -15.48 16.23 -17.28
C ASP A 18 -15.35 16.92 -18.65
N THR A 19 -14.37 17.83 -18.82
CA THR A 19 -14.08 18.49 -20.11
C THR A 19 -13.09 17.73 -20.98
N ILE A 20 -12.46 16.68 -20.46
CA ILE A 20 -11.47 15.88 -21.20
C ILE A 20 -12.20 14.76 -21.94
N GLU A 21 -12.20 14.84 -23.27
CA GLU A 21 -12.58 13.72 -24.12
C GLU A 21 -11.30 13.02 -24.62
N PRO A 22 -10.96 11.82 -24.10
CA PRO A 22 -9.74 11.13 -24.50
C PRO A 22 -9.88 10.57 -25.92
N ASP A 23 -8.89 10.84 -26.78
CA ASP A 23 -8.79 10.18 -28.08
C ASP A 23 -8.33 8.73 -27.89
N PRO A 24 -9.12 7.71 -28.28
CA PRO A 24 -8.72 6.31 -28.21
C PRO A 24 -7.46 6.00 -29.04
N ALA A 25 -7.15 6.79 -30.06
CA ALA A 25 -5.93 6.64 -30.86
C ALA A 25 -4.65 6.99 -30.07
N ASP A 26 -4.77 7.87 -29.06
CA ASP A 26 -3.68 8.24 -28.15
C ASP A 26 -3.62 7.35 -26.89
N ALA A 27 -4.64 6.49 -26.69
CA ALA A 27 -4.71 5.59 -25.55
C ALA A 27 -3.64 4.48 -25.67
N ARG A 28 -2.68 4.48 -24.74
CA ARG A 28 -1.72 3.38 -24.62
C ARG A 28 -2.38 2.15 -23.98
N ASP A 29 -2.05 0.96 -24.47
CA ASP A 29 -2.44 -0.28 -23.81
C ASP A 29 -1.89 -0.31 -22.37
N ALA A 30 -2.81 -0.18 -21.41
CA ALA A 30 -2.50 -0.16 -19.99
C ALA A 30 -2.27 -1.56 -19.41
N THR A 31 -2.20 -2.62 -20.20
CA THR A 31 -2.04 -4.00 -19.71
C THR A 31 -0.85 -4.15 -18.76
N HIS A 32 0.33 -3.61 -19.09
CA HIS A 32 1.49 -3.66 -18.20
C HIS A 32 1.28 -2.84 -16.91
N PHE A 33 0.67 -1.66 -17.00
CA PHE A 33 0.36 -0.82 -15.84
C PHE A 33 -0.67 -1.47 -14.91
N ARG A 34 -1.72 -2.08 -15.47
CA ARG A 34 -2.72 -2.86 -14.72
C ARG A 34 -2.06 -4.03 -14.00
N ARG A 35 -1.14 -4.74 -14.67
CA ARG A 35 -0.37 -5.83 -14.05
C ARG A 35 0.50 -5.33 -12.89
N ILE A 36 1.18 -4.20 -13.05
CA ILE A 36 1.97 -3.58 -11.97
C ILE A 36 1.08 -3.20 -10.79
N ARG A 37 -0.07 -2.55 -11.05
CA ARG A 37 -1.02 -2.16 -10.00
C ARG A 37 -1.59 -3.38 -9.27
N ALA A 38 -1.95 -4.43 -10.00
CA ALA A 38 -2.42 -5.68 -9.41
C ALA A 38 -1.34 -6.35 -8.54
N ALA A 39 -0.09 -6.40 -9.02
CA ALA A 39 1.03 -6.94 -8.25
C ALA A 39 1.31 -6.11 -7.00
N ARG A 40 1.22 -4.77 -7.08
CA ARG A 40 1.38 -3.90 -5.92
C ARG A 40 0.28 -4.15 -4.89
N LYS A 41 -0.98 -4.19 -5.32
CA LYS A 41 -2.09 -4.54 -4.43
C LYS A 41 -1.88 -5.89 -3.76
N ALA A 42 -1.42 -6.90 -4.50
CA ALA A 42 -1.16 -8.22 -3.92
C ALA A 42 -0.04 -8.20 -2.87
N LEU A 43 0.96 -7.33 -3.01
CA LEU A 43 1.99 -7.13 -1.98
C LEU A 43 1.41 -6.46 -0.73
N ASP A 44 0.57 -5.44 -0.90
CA ASP A 44 -0.07 -4.75 0.22
C ASP A 44 -1.00 -5.74 0.97
N ASP A 45 -1.85 -6.47 0.25
CA ASP A 45 -2.76 -7.48 0.82
C ASP A 45 -1.98 -8.60 1.56
N ALA A 46 -0.87 -9.09 0.99
CA ALA A 46 -0.02 -10.09 1.64
C ALA A 46 0.72 -9.54 2.86
N HIS A 47 1.06 -8.25 2.86
CA HIS A 47 1.68 -7.61 4.02
C HIS A 47 0.69 -7.46 5.17
N ASP A 48 -0.53 -7.04 4.88
CA ASP A 48 -1.61 -6.90 5.87
C ASP A 48 -1.94 -8.24 6.53
N GLU A 49 -2.05 -9.31 5.71
CA GLU A 49 -2.25 -10.67 6.22
C GLU A 49 -1.08 -11.12 7.12
N LEU A 50 0.17 -10.81 6.75
CA LEU A 50 1.33 -11.14 7.59
C LEU A 50 1.27 -10.42 8.94
N CYS A 51 0.88 -9.14 8.96
CA CYS A 51 0.70 -8.38 10.20
C CYS A 51 -0.42 -8.98 11.06
N ALA A 52 -1.56 -9.33 10.45
CA ALA A 52 -2.68 -9.97 11.15
C ALA A 52 -2.28 -11.33 11.76
N ALA A 53 -1.54 -12.15 11.02
CA ALA A 53 -1.05 -13.44 11.50
C ALA A 53 -0.04 -13.28 12.67
N VAL A 54 0.87 -12.31 12.58
CA VAL A 54 1.81 -12.00 13.69
C VAL A 54 1.04 -11.55 14.92
N LYS A 55 0.06 -10.66 14.76
CA LYS A 55 -0.80 -10.22 15.87
C LYS A 55 -1.57 -11.38 16.50
N ALA A 56 -2.18 -12.24 15.69
CA ALA A 56 -2.89 -13.41 16.19
C ALA A 56 -1.98 -14.36 16.99
N ALA A 57 -0.73 -14.57 16.55
CA ALA A 57 0.26 -15.34 17.28
C ALA A 57 0.62 -14.67 18.63
N ARG A 58 0.81 -13.34 18.65
CA ARG A 58 1.05 -12.58 19.88
C ARG A 58 -0.13 -12.68 20.86
N ASP A 59 -1.35 -12.53 20.37
CA ASP A 59 -2.59 -12.64 21.15
C ASP A 59 -2.79 -14.07 21.70
N ALA A 60 -2.31 -15.09 20.98
CA ALA A 60 -2.28 -16.49 21.44
C ALA A 60 -1.17 -16.80 22.47
N GLY A 61 -0.27 -15.84 22.73
CA GLY A 61 0.82 -15.96 23.70
C GLY A 61 2.15 -16.43 23.11
N ASP A 62 2.29 -16.56 21.79
CA ASP A 62 3.55 -16.94 21.17
C ASP A 62 4.62 -15.87 21.39
N THR A 63 5.83 -16.32 21.73
CA THR A 63 6.93 -15.40 21.97
C THR A 63 7.48 -14.82 20.66
N TRP A 64 8.08 -13.63 20.73
CA TRP A 64 8.81 -13.04 19.62
C TRP A 64 9.92 -13.93 19.05
N ALA A 65 10.44 -14.89 19.83
CA ALA A 65 11.41 -15.86 19.33
C ALA A 65 10.77 -16.89 18.39
N MET A 66 9.59 -17.41 18.73
CA MET A 66 8.82 -18.33 17.88
C MET A 66 8.36 -17.64 16.60
N ILE A 67 7.87 -16.40 16.72
CA ILE A 67 7.47 -15.60 15.56
C ILE A 67 8.67 -15.31 14.65
N GLY A 68 9.83 -14.95 15.22
CA GLY A 68 11.06 -14.78 14.46
C GLY A 68 11.45 -16.04 13.68
N LEU A 69 11.37 -17.21 14.31
CA LEU A 69 11.61 -18.50 13.65
C LEU A 69 10.65 -18.73 12.47
N ALA A 70 9.36 -18.50 12.67
CA ALA A 70 8.34 -18.65 11.61
C ALA A 70 8.57 -17.68 10.43
N LEU A 71 9.03 -16.46 10.72
CA LEU A 71 9.37 -15.45 9.72
C LEU A 71 10.74 -15.68 9.04
N GLY A 72 11.54 -16.64 9.49
CA GLY A 72 12.91 -16.85 9.02
C GLY A 72 13.86 -15.71 9.39
N THR A 73 13.65 -15.05 10.53
CA THR A 73 14.44 -13.92 11.01
C THR A 73 14.78 -14.02 12.50
N THR A 74 15.53 -13.06 13.03
CA THR A 74 15.87 -13.04 14.46
C THR A 74 14.69 -12.50 15.30
N ARG A 75 14.64 -12.88 16.57
CA ARG A 75 13.67 -12.32 17.55
C ARG A 75 13.66 -10.79 17.52
N GLN A 76 14.84 -10.18 17.53
CA GLN A 76 14.98 -8.72 17.58
C GLN A 76 14.45 -8.08 16.29
N ALA A 77 14.72 -8.66 15.13
CA ALA A 77 14.22 -8.17 13.86
C ALA A 77 12.69 -8.31 13.77
N ALA A 78 12.12 -9.42 14.26
CA ALA A 78 10.67 -9.59 14.34
C ALA A 78 10.01 -8.55 15.25
N PHE A 79 10.54 -8.35 16.47
CA PHE A 79 10.03 -7.36 17.41
C PHE A 79 10.13 -5.92 16.87
N GLN A 80 11.25 -5.55 16.25
CA GLN A 80 11.41 -4.22 15.67
C GLN A 80 10.42 -3.95 14.54
N ARG A 81 10.09 -4.98 13.75
CA ARG A 81 9.20 -4.84 12.60
C ARG A 81 7.72 -4.86 12.95
N PHE A 82 7.32 -5.69 13.92
CA PHE A 82 5.90 -5.94 14.21
C PHE A 82 5.47 -5.61 15.65
N GLY A 83 6.41 -5.33 16.55
CA GLY A 83 6.13 -5.10 17.96
C GLY A 83 5.93 -3.63 18.35
N GLN A 84 5.77 -2.72 17.37
CA GLN A 84 5.52 -1.30 17.67
C GLN A 84 4.02 -0.98 17.90
N GLU A 85 3.14 -1.92 17.60
CA GLU A 85 1.68 -1.79 17.75
C GLU A 85 1.12 -2.57 18.96
N ASP A 86 1.97 -3.34 19.66
CA ASP A 86 1.67 -4.10 20.89
C ASP A 86 1.75 -3.22 22.16
#